data_AF-A0A968MN51-F1
#
_entry.id   AF-A0A968MN51-F1
#
_cell.length_a   1.000
_cell.length_b   1.000
_cell.length_c   1.000
_cell.angle_alpha   90.00
_cell.angle_beta   90.00
_cell.angle_gamma   90.00
#
_symmetry.space_group_name_H-M   'P 1'
#
loop_
_entity.id
_entity.type
_entity.pdbx_description
1 polymer ?
#
loop_
_entity_poly.entity_id
_entity_poly.type
_entity_poly.pdbx_seq_one_letter_code
_entity_poly.pdbx_strand_id
1 'polypeptide(L)'
;MAHATRLEHCGPGIHLRALVEISNHCVRACHYCGLRGPNRRLPRFRLTIQEVLSATERAATAGFGTVVLQAGEDPSWTREEISELVRRIKDRFGLAVTLSLGERPREDLEEWKRAGANRYLLRFETSNPELYRRLHPARAGAADRIARLGWLRDLDYEVGTGF
;
A
#
# COMPACT_ATOMS: atom_id res chain seq x y z
N MET A 1 -4.38 30.59 -3.03
CA MET A 1 -2.95 30.21 -3.11
C MET A 1 -2.77 28.76 -3.53
N ALA A 2 -3.10 27.76 -2.72
CA ALA A 2 -2.85 26.33 -3.04
C ALA A 2 -3.42 25.84 -4.40
N HIS A 3 -4.62 26.29 -4.78
CA HIS A 3 -5.21 25.93 -6.08
C HIS A 3 -4.37 26.43 -7.28
N ALA A 4 -3.83 27.66 -7.20
CA ALA A 4 -3.03 28.26 -8.26
C ALA A 4 -1.68 27.56 -8.39
N THR A 5 -0.99 27.31 -7.27
CA THR A 5 0.27 26.54 -7.24
C THR A 5 0.11 25.15 -7.86
N ARG A 6 -1.01 24.46 -7.60
CA ARG A 6 -1.29 23.14 -8.19
C ARG A 6 -1.57 23.23 -9.70
N LEU A 7 -2.23 24.29 -10.21
CA LEU A 7 -2.35 24.52 -11.66
C LEU A 7 -0.96 24.69 -12.30
N GLU A 8 -0.11 25.50 -11.68
CA GLU A 8 1.19 25.87 -12.19
C GLU A 8 2.14 24.67 -12.29
N HIS A 9 2.23 23.85 -11.24
CA HIS A 9 3.21 22.76 -11.18
C HIS A 9 2.68 21.39 -11.62
N CYS A 10 1.37 21.13 -11.49
CA CYS A 10 0.79 19.82 -11.81
C CYS A 10 -0.15 19.86 -13.01
N GLY A 11 -0.45 21.05 -13.55
CA GLY A 11 -1.44 21.23 -14.60
C GLY A 11 -2.88 21.03 -14.12
N PRO A 12 -3.87 21.15 -15.01
CA PRO A 12 -5.29 21.03 -14.68
C PRO A 12 -5.77 19.58 -14.52
N GLY A 13 -4.97 18.59 -14.93
CA GLY A 13 -5.34 17.18 -14.91
C GLY A 13 -5.46 16.59 -13.50
N ILE A 14 -6.30 15.57 -13.37
CA ILE A 14 -6.48 14.79 -12.13
C ILE A 14 -6.15 13.33 -12.43
N HIS A 15 -5.18 12.78 -11.70
CA HIS A 15 -4.79 11.39 -11.84
C HIS A 15 -5.70 10.49 -11.01
N LEU A 16 -6.49 9.65 -11.68
CA LEU A 16 -7.34 8.66 -11.03
C LEU A 16 -6.55 7.37 -10.74
N ARG A 17 -6.75 6.82 -9.54
CA ARG A 17 -6.12 5.55 -9.10
C ARG A 17 -7.20 4.63 -8.54
N ALA A 18 -7.33 3.43 -9.08
CA ALA A 18 -8.32 2.47 -8.60
C ALA A 18 -7.80 1.76 -7.35
N LEU A 19 -8.53 1.85 -6.23
CA LEU A 19 -8.16 1.19 -4.99
C LEU A 19 -8.84 -0.18 -4.89
N VAL A 20 -8.06 -1.23 -4.70
CA VAL A 20 -8.54 -2.59 -4.43
C VAL A 20 -8.04 -3.00 -3.05
N GLU A 21 -8.97 -3.13 -2.11
CA GLU A 21 -8.68 -3.62 -0.76
C GLU A 21 -8.67 -5.15 -0.77
N ILE A 22 -7.48 -5.75 -0.81
CA ILE A 22 -7.30 -7.20 -1.05
C ILE A 22 -7.44 -8.06 0.21
N SER A 23 -7.34 -7.44 1.40
CA SER A 23 -7.56 -8.10 2.69
C SER A 23 -7.80 -7.08 3.79
N ASN A 24 -8.69 -7.39 4.71
CA ASN A 24 -8.88 -6.61 5.93
C ASN A 24 -8.25 -7.26 7.18
N HIS A 25 -7.53 -8.37 7.03
CA HIS A 25 -6.74 -8.96 8.12
C HIS A 25 -5.56 -8.05 8.46
N CYS A 26 -5.21 -7.93 9.74
CA CYS A 26 -4.09 -7.11 10.18
C CYS A 26 -3.51 -7.64 11.49
N VAL A 27 -2.19 -7.75 11.58
CA VAL A 27 -1.48 -8.14 12.81
C VAL A 27 -1.21 -6.96 13.75
N ARG A 28 -1.40 -5.71 13.28
CA ARG A 28 -1.13 -4.51 14.08
C ARG A 28 -2.28 -4.17 15.01
N ALA A 29 -1.96 -3.52 16.13
CA ALA A 29 -2.91 -3.14 17.17
C ALA A 29 -3.25 -1.64 17.21
N CYS A 30 -3.00 -0.91 16.10
CA CYS A 30 -3.17 0.55 15.98
C CYS A 30 -4.48 1.02 16.61
N HIS A 31 -4.41 1.98 17.52
CA HIS A 31 -5.55 2.41 18.34
C HIS A 31 -6.59 3.23 17.57
N TYR A 32 -6.20 3.78 16.42
CA TYR A 32 -7.09 4.52 15.52
C TYR A 32 -7.74 3.65 14.45
N CYS A 33 -7.28 2.41 14.23
CA CYS A 33 -7.66 1.62 13.07
C CYS A 33 -8.75 0.60 13.42
N GLY A 34 -9.87 0.63 12.69
CA GLY A 34 -10.95 -0.37 12.80
C GLY A 34 -10.51 -1.79 12.41
N LEU A 35 -9.50 -1.92 11.54
CA LEU A 35 -8.94 -3.21 11.11
C LEU A 35 -7.98 -3.83 12.13
N ARG A 36 -7.67 -3.13 13.24
CA ARG A 36 -6.68 -3.60 14.22
C ARG A 36 -6.90 -5.06 14.60
N GLY A 37 -5.80 -5.79 14.74
CA GLY A 37 -5.77 -7.21 15.04
C GLY A 37 -6.68 -7.60 16.20
N PRO A 38 -6.73 -6.88 17.34
CA PRO A 38 -7.61 -7.24 18.46
C PRO A 38 -9.12 -7.06 18.21
N ASN A 39 -9.55 -6.37 17.15
CA ASN A 39 -10.97 -6.23 16.86
C ASN A 39 -11.55 -7.57 16.35
N ARG A 40 -12.34 -8.23 17.21
CA ARG A 40 -13.03 -9.51 16.92
C ARG A 40 -14.46 -9.33 16.39
N ARG A 41 -15.00 -8.11 16.39
CA ARG A 41 -16.36 -7.82 15.92
C ARG A 41 -16.44 -7.59 14.40
N LEU A 42 -15.29 -7.40 13.76
CA LEU A 42 -15.20 -7.18 12.31
C LEU A 42 -15.12 -8.53 11.57
N PRO A 43 -16.08 -8.84 10.67
CA PRO A 43 -15.94 -9.96 9.74
C PRO A 43 -14.70 -9.78 8.87
N ARG A 44 -13.85 -10.81 8.84
CA ARG A 44 -12.59 -10.75 8.09
C ARG A 44 -12.76 -11.37 6.71
N PHE A 45 -12.10 -10.76 5.73
CA PHE A 45 -12.05 -11.27 4.36
C PHE A 45 -10.64 -11.19 3.79
N ARG A 46 -10.38 -12.04 2.81
CA ARG A 46 -9.22 -12.02 1.94
C ARG A 46 -9.69 -12.37 0.54
N LEU A 47 -9.36 -11.54 -0.43
CA LEU A 47 -9.63 -11.83 -1.84
C LEU A 47 -8.65 -12.90 -2.32
N THR A 48 -9.11 -13.73 -3.25
CA THR A 48 -8.25 -14.60 -4.04
C THR A 48 -7.51 -13.80 -5.11
N ILE A 49 -6.40 -14.34 -5.62
CA ILE A 49 -5.67 -13.74 -6.75
C ILE A 49 -6.61 -13.46 -7.94
N GLN A 50 -7.56 -14.36 -8.22
CA GLN A 50 -8.50 -14.18 -9.34
C GLN A 50 -9.48 -13.03 -9.10
N GLU A 51 -9.98 -12.87 -7.87
CA GLU A 51 -10.85 -11.74 -7.52
C GLU A 51 -10.10 -10.40 -7.62
N VAL A 52 -8.83 -10.36 -7.19
CA VAL A 52 -7.97 -9.16 -7.35
C VAL A 52 -7.76 -8.83 -8.83
N LEU A 53 -7.46 -9.83 -9.67
CA LEU A 53 -7.27 -9.63 -11.11
C LEU A 53 -8.56 -9.20 -11.80
N SER A 54 -9.71 -9.77 -11.43
CA SER A 54 -11.02 -9.36 -11.94
C SER A 54 -11.36 -7.92 -11.55
N ALA A 55 -11.08 -7.50 -10.31
CA ALA A 55 -11.25 -6.11 -9.88
C ALA A 55 -10.32 -5.16 -10.66
N THR A 56 -9.09 -5.60 -10.92
CA THR A 56 -8.11 -4.82 -11.68
C THR A 56 -8.50 -4.68 -13.15
N GLU A 57 -9.07 -5.73 -13.77
CA GLU A 57 -9.58 -5.70 -15.14
C GLU A 57 -10.73 -4.70 -15.30
N ARG A 58 -11.65 -4.63 -14.32
CA ARG A 58 -12.70 -3.60 -14.31
C ARG A 58 -12.10 -2.20 -14.24
N ALA A 59 -11.07 -1.99 -13.43
CA ALA A 59 -10.37 -0.70 -13.36
C ALA A 59 -9.67 -0.34 -14.68
N ALA A 60 -8.98 -1.29 -15.31
CA ALA A 60 -8.34 -1.09 -16.61
C ALA A 60 -9.37 -0.74 -17.69
N THR A 61 -10.49 -1.46 -17.74
CA THR A 61 -11.59 -1.23 -18.69
C THR A 61 -12.26 0.13 -18.48
N ALA A 62 -12.31 0.61 -17.23
CA ALA A 62 -12.81 1.94 -16.89
C ALA A 62 -11.79 3.07 -17.17
N GLY A 63 -10.62 2.77 -17.73
CA GLY A 63 -9.63 3.76 -18.15
C GLY A 63 -8.68 4.25 -17.05
N PHE A 64 -8.63 3.57 -15.90
CA PHE A 64 -7.63 3.91 -14.88
C PHE A 64 -6.23 3.54 -15.36
N GLY A 65 -5.25 4.43 -15.16
CA GLY A 65 -3.84 4.16 -15.46
C GLY A 65 -3.06 3.56 -14.28
N THR A 66 -3.69 3.39 -13.11
CA THR A 66 -3.04 2.89 -11.89
C THR A 66 -4.01 2.09 -11.05
N VAL A 67 -3.54 0.96 -10.52
CA VAL A 67 -4.21 0.22 -9.45
C VAL A 67 -3.40 0.31 -8.15
N VAL A 68 -4.10 0.47 -7.04
CA VAL A 68 -3.56 0.47 -5.68
C VAL A 68 -4.03 -0.80 -4.99
N LEU A 69 -3.10 -1.68 -4.64
CA LEU A 69 -3.39 -2.86 -3.83
C LEU A 69 -3.16 -2.51 -2.35
N GLN A 70 -4.25 -2.49 -1.58
CA GLN A 70 -4.22 -2.12 -0.17
C GLN A 70 -4.70 -3.27 0.71
N ALA A 71 -4.05 -3.46 1.84
CA ALA A 71 -4.50 -4.39 2.86
C ALA A 71 -4.11 -3.88 4.25
N GLY A 72 -4.69 -4.51 5.28
CA GLY A 72 -4.00 -4.54 6.57
C GLY A 72 -2.65 -5.26 6.46
N GLU A 73 -1.86 -5.23 7.53
CA GLU A 73 -0.59 -5.97 7.56
C GLU A 73 -0.90 -7.46 7.76
N ASP A 74 -1.12 -8.13 6.63
CA ASP A 74 -1.58 -9.51 6.54
C ASP A 74 -0.44 -10.45 6.09
N PRO A 75 0.09 -11.30 6.99
CA PRO A 75 1.18 -12.22 6.66
C PRO A 75 0.78 -13.33 5.68
N SER A 76 -0.52 -13.59 5.50
CA SER A 76 -0.98 -14.61 4.55
C SER A 76 -0.77 -14.21 3.10
N TRP A 77 -0.67 -12.91 2.81
CA TRP A 77 -0.19 -12.44 1.51
C TRP A 77 1.34 -12.54 1.49
N THR A 78 1.84 -13.59 0.85
CA THR A 78 3.27 -13.87 0.78
C THR A 78 3.98 -12.93 -0.19
N ARG A 79 5.32 -12.91 -0.13
CA ARG A 79 6.14 -12.17 -1.09
C ARG A 79 5.81 -12.65 -2.50
N GLU A 80 5.71 -13.95 -2.69
CA GLU A 80 5.55 -14.63 -3.98
C GLU A 80 4.19 -14.29 -4.59
N GLU A 81 3.11 -14.35 -3.81
CA GLU A 81 1.75 -14.04 -4.28
C GLU A 81 1.60 -12.58 -4.70
N ILE A 82 2.14 -11.63 -3.91
CA ILE A 82 2.11 -10.21 -4.28
C ILE A 82 2.97 -9.96 -5.53
N SER A 83 4.13 -10.62 -5.64
CA SER A 83 4.99 -10.50 -6.84
C SER A 83 4.29 -11.05 -8.09
N GLU A 84 3.59 -12.16 -7.95
CA GLU A 84 2.77 -12.75 -9.01
C GLU A 84 1.64 -11.80 -9.43
N LEU A 85 0.92 -11.22 -8.47
CA LEU A 85 -0.13 -10.23 -8.75
C LEU A 85 0.43 -9.03 -9.50
N VAL A 86 1.55 -8.46 -9.03
CA VAL A 86 2.21 -7.33 -9.69
C VAL A 86 2.54 -7.68 -11.14
N ARG A 87 3.27 -8.78 -11.39
CA ARG A 87 3.64 -9.22 -12.75
C ARG A 87 2.42 -9.40 -13.64
N ARG A 88 1.42 -10.16 -13.18
CA ARG A 88 0.19 -10.41 -13.96
C ARG A 88 -0.56 -9.11 -14.28
N ILE A 89 -0.59 -8.14 -13.37
CA ILE A 89 -1.24 -6.84 -13.61
C ILE A 89 -0.46 -6.02 -14.64
N LYS A 90 0.88 -5.98 -14.52
CA LYS A 90 1.76 -5.31 -15.49
C LYS A 90 1.58 -5.90 -16.88
N ASP A 91 1.63 -7.23 -17.00
CA ASP A 91 1.62 -7.94 -18.28
C ASP A 91 0.24 -7.89 -18.96
N ARG A 92 -0.83 -8.11 -18.19
CA ARG A 92 -2.19 -8.21 -18.77
C ARG A 92 -2.85 -6.86 -19.03
N PHE A 93 -2.56 -5.86 -18.20
CA PHE A 93 -3.33 -4.60 -18.18
C PHE A 93 -2.47 -3.36 -18.38
N GLY A 94 -1.13 -3.47 -18.36
CA GLY A 94 -0.23 -2.33 -18.56
C GLY A 94 -0.29 -1.26 -17.46
N LEU A 95 -1.03 -1.50 -16.37
CA LEU A 95 -1.26 -0.50 -15.33
C LEU A 95 0.01 -0.21 -14.53
N ALA A 96 0.13 1.00 -13.97
CA ALA A 96 1.05 1.22 -12.86
C ALA A 96 0.49 0.53 -11.59
N VAL A 97 1.38 -0.08 -10.80
CA VAL A 97 0.99 -0.77 -9.56
C VAL A 97 1.52 -0.01 -8.36
N THR A 98 0.62 0.37 -7.46
CA THR A 98 0.94 0.96 -6.16
C THR A 98 0.62 -0.04 -5.06
N LEU A 99 1.55 -0.28 -4.14
CA LEU A 99 1.33 -1.16 -2.98
C LEU A 99 1.11 -0.33 -1.73
N SER A 100 0.20 -0.79 -0.86
CA SER A 100 -0.08 -0.21 0.45
C SER A 100 -0.35 -1.34 1.45
N LEU A 101 0.72 -2.06 1.81
CA LEU A 101 0.67 -3.35 2.53
C LEU A 101 1.33 -3.29 3.92
N GLY A 102 1.49 -2.09 4.47
CA GLY A 102 2.02 -1.86 5.82
C GLY A 102 3.54 -2.00 5.93
N GLU A 103 4.01 -2.40 7.12
CA GLU A 103 5.43 -2.54 7.41
C GLU A 103 5.94 -3.92 6.96
N ARG A 104 6.58 -4.00 5.79
CA ARG A 104 7.09 -5.26 5.24
C ARG A 104 8.62 -5.37 5.37
N PRO A 105 9.17 -6.60 5.38
CA PRO A 105 10.63 -6.82 5.31
C PRO A 105 11.24 -6.20 4.05
N ARG A 106 12.50 -5.78 4.11
CA ARG A 106 13.15 -5.08 2.99
C ARG A 106 13.21 -5.96 1.74
N GLU A 107 13.48 -7.24 1.94
CA GLU A 107 13.57 -8.25 0.89
C GLU A 107 12.23 -8.49 0.17
N ASP A 108 11.08 -8.27 0.83
CA ASP A 108 9.77 -8.26 0.17
C ASP A 108 9.65 -7.04 -0.75
N LEU A 109 10.03 -5.86 -0.25
CA LEU A 109 9.98 -4.60 -1.01
C LEU A 109 10.89 -4.67 -2.24
N GLU A 110 12.08 -5.26 -2.10
CA GLU A 110 13.01 -5.50 -3.21
C GLU A 110 12.39 -6.38 -4.28
N GLU A 111 11.81 -7.51 -3.89
CA GLU A 111 11.20 -8.45 -4.84
C GLU A 111 9.99 -7.83 -5.54
N TRP A 112 9.15 -7.08 -4.82
CA TRP A 112 8.00 -6.41 -5.41
C TRP A 112 8.41 -5.29 -6.39
N LYS A 113 9.52 -4.59 -6.12
CA LYS A 113 10.08 -3.62 -7.07
C LYS A 113 10.56 -4.33 -8.33
N ARG A 114 11.32 -5.43 -8.19
CA ARG A 114 11.76 -6.27 -9.33
C ARG A 114 10.59 -6.83 -10.13
N ALA A 115 9.50 -7.19 -9.46
CA ALA A 115 8.26 -7.65 -10.10
C ALA A 115 7.54 -6.55 -10.91
N GLY A 116 7.90 -5.27 -10.71
CA GLY A 116 7.37 -4.14 -11.48
C GLY A 116 6.47 -3.18 -10.71
N ALA A 117 6.44 -3.26 -9.37
CA ALA A 117 5.69 -2.30 -8.56
C ALA A 117 6.32 -0.89 -8.70
N ASN A 118 5.47 0.11 -8.93
CA ASN A 118 5.91 1.48 -9.23
C ASN A 118 6.01 2.33 -7.96
N ARG A 119 5.00 2.22 -7.08
CA ARG A 119 4.83 3.10 -5.93
C ARG A 119 4.57 2.30 -4.67
N TYR A 120 4.91 2.89 -3.52
CA TYR A 120 4.53 2.33 -2.23
C TYR A 120 3.98 3.43 -1.33
N LEU A 121 2.80 3.20 -0.76
CA LEU A 121 2.17 4.09 0.20
C LEU A 121 2.43 3.58 1.61
N LEU A 122 3.13 4.40 2.39
CA LEU A 122 3.40 4.15 3.80
C LEU A 122 3.31 5.47 4.57
N ARG A 123 2.19 5.71 5.24
CA ARG A 123 2.04 6.92 6.07
C ARG A 123 2.95 6.85 7.27
N PHE A 124 3.56 7.98 7.63
CA PHE A 124 4.31 8.12 8.89
C PHE A 124 3.37 8.38 10.07
N GLU A 125 2.09 8.67 9.80
CA GLU A 125 0.97 8.81 10.73
C GLU A 125 1.05 10.06 11.62
N THR A 126 2.17 10.29 12.30
CA THR A 126 2.41 11.51 13.06
C THR A 126 3.91 11.71 13.29
N SER A 127 4.35 12.96 13.25
CA SER A 127 5.76 13.33 13.49
C SER A 127 6.09 13.44 14.97
N ASN A 128 5.09 13.35 15.86
CA ASN A 128 5.29 13.30 17.30
C ASN A 128 5.56 11.84 17.72
N PRO A 129 6.79 11.50 18.16
CA PRO A 129 7.15 10.11 18.45
C PRO A 129 6.38 9.50 19.62
N GLU A 130 6.00 10.33 20.61
CA GLU A 130 5.23 9.88 21.77
C GLU A 130 3.79 9.55 21.36
N LEU A 131 3.16 10.43 20.57
CA LEU A 131 1.85 10.15 20.01
C LEU A 131 1.88 8.93 19.08
N TYR A 132 2.93 8.79 18.26
CA TYR A 132 3.10 7.63 17.39
C TYR A 132 3.14 6.33 18.18
N ARG A 133 3.94 6.24 19.25
CA ARG A 133 4.00 5.04 20.11
C ARG A 133 2.65 4.69 20.74
N ARG A 134 1.89 5.71 21.16
CA ARG A 134 0.55 5.53 21.73
C ARG A 134 -0.46 5.04 20.69
N LEU A 135 -0.41 5.59 19.48
CA LEU A 135 -1.38 5.26 18.42
C LEU A 135 -1.02 3.98 17.65
N HIS A 136 0.26 3.69 17.51
CA HIS A 136 0.81 2.55 16.77
C HIS A 136 1.77 1.76 17.66
N PRO A 137 1.23 0.92 18.58
CA PRO A 137 2.06 0.12 19.47
C PRO A 137 3.07 -0.72 18.69
N ALA A 138 4.31 -0.75 19.17
CA ALA A 138 5.39 -1.49 18.54
C ALA A 138 5.11 -3.00 18.55
N ARG A 139 5.59 -3.68 17.52
CA ARG A 139 5.70 -5.14 17.48
C ARG A 139 7.17 -5.49 17.71
N ALA A 140 7.43 -6.56 18.46
CA ALA A 140 8.80 -7.04 18.67
C ALA A 140 9.51 -7.25 17.32
N GLY A 141 10.73 -6.73 17.19
CA GLY A 141 11.55 -6.84 15.98
C GLY A 141 11.11 -5.96 14.80
N ALA A 142 10.09 -5.11 14.94
CA ALA A 142 9.73 -4.17 13.88
C ALA A 142 10.78 -3.04 13.79
N ALA A 143 11.30 -2.79 12.59
CA ALA A 143 12.13 -1.62 12.34
C ALA A 143 11.34 -0.31 12.59
N ASP A 144 12.03 0.81 12.62
CA ASP A 144 11.38 2.12 12.68
C ASP A 144 10.63 2.43 11.35
N ARG A 145 9.53 3.18 11.44
CA ARG A 145 8.70 3.53 10.26
C ARG A 145 9.45 4.45 9.31
N ILE A 146 10.25 5.40 9.83
CA ILE A 146 11.05 6.32 9.01
C ILE A 146 12.18 5.55 8.31
N ALA A 147 12.80 4.58 8.98
CA ALA A 147 13.79 3.70 8.36
C ALA A 147 13.21 2.94 7.15
N ARG A 148 11.96 2.44 7.24
CA ARG A 148 11.27 1.78 6.12
C ARG A 148 10.97 2.73 4.95
N LEU A 149 10.60 3.97 5.23
CA LEU A 149 10.46 4.99 4.19
C LEU A 149 11.78 5.23 3.46
N GLY A 150 12.89 5.22 4.19
CA GLY A 150 14.24 5.25 3.63
C GLY A 150 14.49 4.06 2.69
N TRP A 151 14.16 2.83 3.10
CA TRP A 151 14.32 1.65 2.24
C TRP A 151 13.51 1.76 0.94
N LEU A 152 12.26 2.20 1.01
CA LEU A 152 11.42 2.38 -0.19
C LEU A 152 12.05 3.36 -1.19
N ARG A 153 12.60 4.47 -0.68
CA ARG A 153 13.30 5.46 -1.51
C ARG A 153 14.59 4.88 -2.11
N ASP A 154 15.37 4.17 -1.31
CA ASP A 154 16.63 3.54 -1.78
C ASP A 154 16.39 2.46 -2.84
N LEU A 155 15.19 1.86 -2.85
CA LEU A 155 14.72 0.91 -3.85
C LEU A 155 14.00 1.57 -5.03
N ASP A 156 14.09 2.90 -5.16
CA ASP A 156 13.52 3.67 -6.28
C ASP A 156 11.99 3.59 -6.39
N TYR A 157 11.27 3.34 -5.29
CA TYR A 157 9.82 3.55 -5.30
C TYR A 157 9.47 5.04 -5.37
N GLU A 158 8.40 5.38 -6.08
CA GLU A 158 7.70 6.64 -5.78
C GLU A 158 7.01 6.47 -4.41
N VAL A 159 7.59 7.05 -3.36
CA VAL A 159 7.13 6.88 -1.98
C VAL A 159 6.04 7.89 -1.65
N GLY A 160 4.85 7.40 -1.31
CA GLY A 160 3.78 8.21 -0.76
C GLY A 160 3.73 8.08 0.76
N THR A 161 3.82 9.20 1.48
CA THR A 161 3.64 9.25 2.93
C THR A 161 2.57 10.26 3.32
N GLY A 162 2.38 10.53 4.62
CA GLY A 162 1.38 11.47 5.12
C GLY A 162 1.03 11.24 6.60
N PHE A 163 0.17 12.13 7.11
CA PHE A 163 -0.41 12.14 8.45
C PHE A 163 -1.89 12.51 8.37
#